data_AF-C7XWW6-F1
#
_entry.id   AF-C7XWW6-F1
#
_cell.length_a   1.000
_cell.length_b   1.000
_cell.length_c   1.000
_cell.angle_alpha   90.00
_cell.angle_beta   90.00
_cell.angle_gamma   90.00
#
_symmetry.space_group_name_H-M   'P 1'
#
loop_
_entity.id
_entity.type
_entity.pdbx_description
1 polymer ?
#
loop_
_entity_poly.entity_id
_entity_poly.type
_entity_poly.pdbx_seq_one_letter_code
_entity_poly.pdbx_strand_id
1 'polypeptide(L)'
;MHELSIDKVAVKFNLNPSQVRSWYCKYKNEGIVGLRPKPKGRPAKAMNKRKAIKKSTIKPTKEEQYKQRIADLEARIADQEMEIDILKKLRALRQQREKNKH
;
A
#
# COMPACT_ATOMS: atom_id res chain seq x y z
N MET A 1 -2.38 -14.34 12.52
CA MET A 1 -3.10 -14.14 11.24
C MET A 1 -4.28 -15.11 11.21
N HIS A 2 -5.49 -14.67 11.57
CA HIS A 2 -6.66 -15.54 11.50
C HIS A 2 -7.12 -15.64 10.05
N GLU A 3 -6.78 -16.75 9.40
CA GLU A 3 -7.34 -17.09 8.09
C GLU A 3 -8.84 -17.38 8.31
N LEU A 4 -9.69 -16.40 8.02
CA LEU A 4 -11.14 -16.59 8.05
C LEU A 4 -11.49 -17.63 6.99
N SER A 5 -12.22 -18.69 7.38
CA SER A 5 -12.72 -19.68 6.43
C SER A 5 -13.52 -19.00 5.31
N ILE A 6 -13.41 -19.54 4.08
CA ILE A 6 -14.12 -19.08 2.89
C ILE A 6 -15.61 -18.89 3.18
N ASP A 7 -16.21 -19.79 3.95
CA ASP A 7 -17.63 -19.75 4.30
C ASP A 7 -17.96 -18.58 5.22
N LYS A 8 -17.08 -18.29 6.21
CA LYS A 8 -17.26 -17.14 7.11
C LYS A 8 -17.19 -15.82 6.34
N VAL A 9 -16.29 -15.73 5.36
CA VAL A 9 -16.16 -14.56 4.48
C VAL A 9 -17.39 -14.45 3.57
N ALA A 10 -17.82 -15.55 2.96
CA ALA A 10 -18.98 -15.59 2.08
C ALA A 10 -20.27 -15.13 2.80
N VAL A 11 -20.53 -15.64 4.01
CA VAL A 11 -21.68 -15.23 4.83
C VAL A 11 -21.58 -13.75 5.22
N LYS A 12 -20.41 -13.30 5.71
CA LYS A 12 -20.20 -11.92 6.14
C LYS A 12 -20.48 -10.89 5.04
N PHE A 13 -20.13 -11.21 3.80
CA PHE A 13 -20.29 -10.32 2.65
C PHE A 13 -21.49 -10.66 1.76
N ASN A 14 -22.33 -11.63 2.16
CA ASN A 14 -23.47 -12.14 1.38
C ASN A 14 -23.08 -12.52 -0.06
N LEU A 15 -21.97 -13.24 -0.19
CA LEU A 15 -21.39 -13.69 -1.46
C LEU A 15 -21.51 -15.21 -1.62
N ASN A 16 -21.38 -15.69 -2.86
CA ASN A 16 -21.28 -17.12 -3.10
C ASN A 16 -19.88 -17.62 -2.65
N PRO A 17 -19.79 -18.68 -1.81
CA PRO A 17 -18.51 -19.28 -1.40
C PRO A 17 -17.59 -19.64 -2.58
N SER A 18 -18.16 -20.06 -3.71
CA SER A 18 -17.40 -20.40 -4.92
C SER A 18 -16.70 -19.18 -5.53
N GLN A 19 -17.32 -17.99 -5.46
CA GLN A 19 -16.69 -16.75 -5.93
C GLN A 19 -15.53 -16.35 -5.03
N VAL A 20 -15.72 -16.44 -3.71
CA VAL A 20 -14.68 -16.16 -2.71
C VAL A 20 -13.50 -17.11 -2.91
N ARG A 21 -13.75 -18.40 -3.11
CA ARG A 21 -12.72 -19.40 -3.41
C ARG A 21 -11.95 -19.07 -4.70
N SER A 22 -12.66 -18.69 -5.77
CA SER A 22 -12.03 -18.30 -7.03
C SER A 22 -11.11 -17.08 -6.87
N TRP A 23 -11.56 -16.06 -6.13
CA TRP A 23 -10.73 -14.89 -5.82
C TRP A 23 -9.53 -15.24 -4.95
N TYR A 24 -9.71 -16.07 -3.93
CA TYR A 24 -8.61 -16.53 -3.08
C TYR A 24 -7.54 -17.28 -3.89
N CYS A 25 -7.94 -18.22 -4.75
CA CYS A 25 -6.99 -18.93 -5.62
C CYS A 25 -6.26 -17.99 -6.59
N LYS A 26 -6.97 -17.05 -7.21
CA LYS A 26 -6.36 -16.05 -8.10
C LYS A 26 -5.36 -15.17 -7.37
N TYR A 27 -5.72 -14.72 -6.16
CA TYR A 27 -4.84 -13.91 -5.33
C TYR A 27 -3.60 -14.70 -4.88
N LYS A 28 -3.76 -15.97 -4.49
CA LYS A 28 -2.65 -16.84 -4.10
C LYS A 28 -1.65 -17.07 -5.24
N ASN A 29 -2.12 -17.13 -6.48
CA ASN A 29 -1.27 -17.43 -7.65
C ASN A 29 -0.69 -16.17 -8.31
N GLU A 30 -1.50 -15.13 -8.51
CA GLU A 30 -1.17 -13.93 -9.30
C GLU A 30 -1.06 -12.66 -8.43
N GLY A 31 -1.21 -12.78 -7.11
CA GLY A 31 -1.28 -11.65 -6.20
C GLY A 31 -2.47 -10.72 -6.51
N ILE A 32 -2.32 -9.43 -6.18
CA ILE A 32 -3.34 -8.42 -6.48
C ILE A 32 -3.61 -8.26 -7.98
N VAL A 33 -2.65 -8.61 -8.84
CA VAL A 33 -2.78 -8.51 -10.30
C VAL A 33 -3.86 -9.47 -10.82
N GLY A 34 -4.01 -10.64 -10.21
CA GLY A 34 -5.01 -11.63 -10.61
C GLY A 34 -6.46 -11.26 -10.31
N LEU A 35 -6.67 -10.31 -9.39
CA LEU A 35 -8.00 -9.77 -9.05
C LEU A 35 -8.39 -8.57 -9.92
N ARG A 36 -7.49 -8.09 -10.78
CA ARG A 36 -7.78 -6.94 -11.65
C ARG A 36 -8.87 -7.30 -12.68
N PRO A 37 -9.79 -6.37 -13.01
CA PRO A 37 -10.80 -6.60 -14.03
C PRO A 37 -10.15 -6.97 -15.38
N LYS A 38 -10.41 -8.18 -15.86
CA LYS A 38 -9.99 -8.62 -17.20
C LYS A 38 -11.12 -8.27 -18.19
N PRO A 39 -10.80 -7.89 -19.44
CA PRO A 39 -11.81 -7.62 -20.46
C PRO A 39 -12.73 -8.83 -20.61
N LYS A 40 -14.05 -8.58 -20.55
CA LYS A 40 -15.06 -9.64 -20.58
C LYS A 40 -15.20 -10.19 -22.00
N GLY A 41 -15.26 -11.52 -22.12
CA GLY A 41 -15.48 -12.22 -23.40
C GLY A 41 -14.24 -12.92 -23.97
N ARG A 42 -14.42 -13.64 -25.09
CA ARG A 42 -13.33 -14.30 -25.81
C ARG A 42 -12.44 -13.23 -26.47
N PRO A 43 -11.10 -13.29 -26.34
CA PRO A 43 -10.24 -12.42 -27.14
C PRO A 43 -10.54 -12.64 -28.62
N ALA A 44 -10.78 -11.56 -29.36
CA ALA A 44 -11.04 -11.63 -30.79
C ALA A 44 -9.87 -12.36 -31.47
N LYS A 45 -10.15 -13.34 -32.34
CA LYS A 45 -9.11 -13.97 -33.17
C LYS A 45 -8.37 -12.84 -33.90
N ALA A 46 -7.05 -12.82 -33.73
CA ALA A 46 -6.20 -11.70 -34.13
C ALA A 46 -6.39 -11.35 -35.60
N MET A 47 -7.11 -10.27 -35.87
CA MET A 47 -6.95 -9.50 -37.10
C MET A 47 -6.23 -8.22 -36.70
N ASN A 48 -5.01 -8.09 -37.23
CA ASN A 48 -4.06 -7.02 -37.03
C ASN A 48 -4.71 -5.67 -36.67
N LYS A 49 -4.72 -5.34 -35.38
CA LYS A 49 -4.76 -3.94 -34.96
C LYS A 49 -3.65 -3.77 -33.94
N ARG A 50 -2.61 -3.08 -34.38
CA ARG A 50 -1.75 -2.26 -33.54
C ARG A 50 -2.65 -1.27 -32.80
N LYS A 51 -3.42 -1.73 -31.81
CA LYS A 51 -4.00 -0.84 -30.83
C LYS A 51 -2.78 -0.44 -30.02
N ALA A 52 -2.31 0.77 -30.30
CA ALA A 52 -1.38 1.47 -29.43
C ALA A 52 -1.74 1.08 -28.00
N ILE A 53 -0.83 0.35 -27.36
CA ILE A 53 -0.87 0.18 -25.92
C ILE A 53 -0.71 1.61 -25.44
N LYS A 54 -1.85 2.30 -25.29
CA LYS A 54 -1.93 3.49 -24.48
C LYS A 54 -1.41 2.95 -23.17
N LYS A 55 -0.16 3.28 -22.84
CA LYS A 55 0.36 3.17 -21.49
C LYS A 55 -0.62 4.05 -20.72
N SER A 56 -1.75 3.47 -20.31
CA SER A 56 -2.65 4.10 -19.37
C SER A 56 -1.73 4.35 -18.22
N THR A 57 -1.35 5.60 -18.01
CA THR A 57 -0.56 6.03 -16.87
C THR A 57 -1.26 5.41 -15.68
N ILE A 58 -0.69 4.32 -15.17
CA ILE A 58 -1.35 3.45 -14.21
C ILE A 58 -1.41 4.30 -12.97
N LYS A 59 -2.56 4.93 -12.74
CA LYS A 59 -2.74 5.73 -11.52
C LYS A 59 -2.57 4.74 -10.38
N PRO A 60 -1.67 5.02 -9.41
CA PRO A 60 -1.44 4.12 -8.29
C PRO A 60 -2.78 3.85 -7.62
N THR A 61 -3.01 2.59 -7.28
CA THR A 61 -4.19 2.13 -6.57
C THR A 61 -4.31 2.92 -5.26
N LYS A 62 -5.51 3.12 -4.71
CA LYS A 62 -5.68 3.81 -3.42
C LYS A 62 -4.75 3.24 -2.34
N GLU A 63 -4.57 1.91 -2.31
CA GLU A 63 -3.64 1.24 -1.41
C GLU A 63 -2.17 1.64 -1.62
N GLU A 64 -1.72 1.73 -2.88
CA GLU A 64 -0.36 2.17 -3.22
C GLU A 64 -0.15 3.64 -2.83
N GLN A 65 -1.17 4.49 -3.01
CA GLN A 65 -1.14 5.89 -2.55
C GLN A 65 -1.05 5.98 -1.02
N TYR A 66 -1.79 5.15 -0.29
CA TYR A 66 -1.69 5.09 1.18
C TYR A 66 -0.31 4.62 1.63
N LYS A 67 0.25 3.59 0.99
CA LYS A 67 1.62 3.12 1.28
C LYS A 67 2.66 4.21 1.07
N GLN A 68 2.58 4.93 -0.05
CA GLN A 68 3.45 6.06 -0.31
C GLN A 68 3.28 7.16 0.75
N ARG A 69 2.03 7.49 1.09
CA ARG A 69 1.75 8.51 2.10
C ARG A 69 2.27 8.13 3.49
N ILE A 70 2.18 6.86 3.87
CA ILE A 70 2.72 6.34 5.14
C ILE A 70 4.24 6.50 5.14
N ALA A 71 4.93 6.05 4.08
CA ALA A 71 6.37 6.18 3.97
C ALA A 71 6.84 7.64 4.04
N ASP A 72 6.13 8.55 3.35
CA ASP A 72 6.43 9.99 3.39
C ASP A 72 6.22 10.59 4.80
N LEU A 73 5.22 10.12 5.54
CA LEU A 73 4.94 10.57 6.90
C LEU A 73 5.97 10.04 7.89
N GLU A 74 6.37 8.78 7.77
CA GLU A 74 7.42 8.16 8.59
C GLU A 74 8.75 8.88 8.42
N ALA A 75 9.13 9.22 7.18
CA ALA A 75 10.34 9.99 6.90
C ALA A 75 10.30 11.39 7.57
N ARG A 76 9.15 12.09 7.49
CA ARG A 76 8.99 13.39 8.16
C ARG A 76 9.08 13.29 9.67
N ILE A 77 8.50 12.26 10.27
CA ILE A 77 8.58 12.03 11.72
C ILE A 77 10.05 11.81 12.12
N ALA A 78 10.79 10.98 11.39
CA ALA A 78 12.20 10.73 11.67
C ALA A 78 13.04 12.02 11.59
N ASP A 79 12.82 12.86 10.58
CA ASP A 79 13.49 14.16 10.44
C ASP A 79 13.16 15.09 11.62
N GLN A 80 11.89 15.16 12.02
CA GLN A 80 11.45 15.99 13.15
C GLN A 80 12.02 15.50 14.49
N GLU A 81 12.08 14.19 14.71
CA GLU A 81 12.68 13.61 15.92
C GLU A 81 14.17 13.95 16.02
N MET A 82 14.91 13.86 14.90
CA MET A 82 16.30 14.28 14.82
C MET A 82 16.48 15.77 15.17
N GLU A 83 15.65 16.65 14.60
CA GLU A 83 15.71 18.09 14.89
C GLU A 83 15.43 18.39 16.37
N ILE A 84 14.41 17.74 16.94
CA ILE A 84 14.08 17.85 18.36
C ILE A 84 15.27 17.43 19.23
N ASP A 85 15.93 16.32 18.90
CA ASP A 85 17.05 15.81 19.69
C ASP A 85 18.29 16.72 19.60
N ILE A 86 18.58 17.28 18.42
CA ILE A 86 19.62 18.30 18.27
C ILE A 86 19.30 19.51 19.15
N LEU A 87 18.07 20.02 19.12
CA LEU A 87 17.65 21.18 19.92
C LEU A 87 17.73 20.90 21.42
N LYS A 88 17.34 19.70 21.88
CA LYS A 88 17.51 19.27 23.27
C LYS A 88 18.98 19.27 23.67
N LYS A 89 19.87 18.74 22.84
CA LYS A 89 21.30 18.69 23.13
C LYS A 89 21.91 20.09 23.21
N LEU A 90 21.55 20.99 22.29
CA LEU A 90 21.98 22.40 22.32
C LEU A 90 21.51 23.12 23.58
N ARG A 91 20.26 22.90 23.99
CA ARG A 91 19.70 23.46 25.23
C ARG A 91 20.48 22.97 26.45
N ALA A 92 20.75 21.66 26.52
CA ALA A 92 21.52 21.07 27.63
C ALA A 92 22.94 21.65 27.73
N LEU A 93 23.64 21.80 26.60
CA LEU A 93 24.98 22.41 26.57
C LEU A 93 24.97 23.87 27.04
N ARG A 94 23.96 24.65 26.64
CA ARG A 94 23.81 26.04 27.11
C ARG A 94 23.59 26.09 28.63
N GLN A 95 22.70 25.24 29.16
CA GLN A 95 22.45 25.17 30.60
C GLN A 95 23.69 24.76 31.40
N GLN A 96 24.49 23.81 30.90
CA GLN A 96 25.76 23.43 31.53
C GLN A 96 26.76 24.59 31.54
N ARG A 97 26.89 25.32 30.42
CA ARG A 97 27.77 26.50 30.35
C ARG A 97 27.40 27.60 31.34
N GLU A 98 26.11 27.87 31.51
CA GLU A 98 25.66 28.89 32.47
C GLU A 98 25.89 28.43 33.92
N LYS A 99 25.68 27.15 34.23
CA LYS A 99 25.99 26.58 35.55
C LYS A 99 27.48 26.63 35.89
N ASN A 100 28.36 26.40 34.91
CA ASN A 100 29.82 26.40 35.12
C ASN A 100 30.43 27.80 35.22
N LYS A 101 29.65 28.88 35.02
CA LYS A 101 30.12 30.27 35.14
C LYS A 101 29.89 30.87 36.54
N HIS A 102 29.08 30.22 37.38
CA HIS A 102 28.90 30.56 38.80
C HIS A 102 29.71 29.59 39.66
#